data_AF-A0A2C9LD05-F1
#
_entry.id   AF-A0A2C9LD05-F1
#
_cell.length_a   1.000
_cell.length_b   1.000
_cell.length_c   1.000
_cell.angle_alpha   90.00
_cell.angle_beta   90.00
_cell.angle_gamma   90.00
#
_symmetry.space_group_name_H-M   'P 1'
#
loop_
_entity.id
_entity.type
_entity.pdbx_description
1 polymer ?
#
loop_
_entity_poly.entity_id
_entity_poly.type
_entity_poly.pdbx_seq_one_letter_code
_entity_poly.pdbx_strand_id
1 'polypeptide(L)'
;MLKQLRSFLRDHLGEIVTLNFNHEIQQPEKVFPALSRQLLTQLGPMLNKHFRKSPKHVWPTLNQTIRKKKRIFVFYAPIIERPPHDEFYNKYKWIHSERFYGSTWIEFGVNDGCNKVVNITKEVCESRNWRELLEVSIIPSGFCINSNAAKCRPFYHQSLRACEQFRFVRNDSPNVLLVDYPEEANDPSSSVFQAVHHQNIRNIYQHKKSSCYVKVDAAVKVNAQTILFFSGSRIITYDVTHLSQSNIRHVPGLESIDAAYLSPAGNFISVIKGMLQG
;
A
#
# COMPACT_ATOMS: atom_id res chain seq x y z
N MET A 1 9.53 -2.87 -19.78
CA MET A 1 8.37 -2.71 -18.87
C MET A 1 7.06 -3.35 -19.37
N LEU A 2 6.30 -2.79 -20.34
CA LEU A 2 4.93 -3.26 -20.63
C LEU A 2 4.80 -4.76 -20.98
N LYS A 3 5.77 -5.32 -21.71
CA LYS A 3 5.82 -6.77 -22.01
C LYS A 3 6.01 -7.63 -20.75
N GLN A 4 6.89 -7.19 -19.83
CA GLN A 4 7.12 -7.88 -18.55
C GLN A 4 5.86 -7.83 -17.69
N LEU A 5 5.20 -6.67 -17.61
CA LEU A 5 3.94 -6.51 -16.90
C LEU A 5 2.85 -7.45 -17.43
N ARG A 6 2.71 -7.54 -18.75
CA ARG A 6 1.77 -8.46 -19.39
C ARG A 6 2.07 -9.92 -19.03
N SER A 7 3.34 -10.31 -19.04
CA SER A 7 3.76 -11.66 -18.64
C SER A 7 3.42 -11.92 -17.17
N PHE A 8 3.81 -11.01 -16.28
CA PHE A 8 3.54 -11.11 -14.85
C PHE A 8 2.06 -11.32 -14.56
N LEU A 9 1.18 -10.48 -15.14
CA LEU A 9 -0.26 -10.60 -14.88
C LEU A 9 -0.91 -11.82 -15.54
N ARG A 10 -0.31 -12.40 -16.58
CA ARG A 10 -0.76 -13.68 -17.15
C ARG A 10 -0.53 -14.80 -16.14
N ASP A 11 0.62 -14.78 -15.49
CA ASP A 11 1.06 -15.85 -14.59
C ASP A 11 0.49 -15.65 -13.17
N HIS A 12 0.11 -14.42 -12.81
CA HIS A 12 -0.47 -14.05 -11.51
C HIS A 12 -1.89 -13.49 -11.68
N LEU A 13 -2.89 -14.37 -11.72
CA LEU A 13 -4.28 -14.01 -12.06
C LEU A 13 -4.99 -13.15 -10.99
N GLY A 14 -4.55 -13.23 -9.74
CA GLY A 14 -5.09 -12.45 -8.62
C GLY A 14 -4.53 -11.03 -8.51
N GLU A 15 -3.45 -10.73 -9.24
CA GLU A 15 -2.70 -9.48 -9.05
C GLU A 15 -3.29 -8.32 -9.84
N ILE A 16 -3.10 -7.12 -9.28
CA ILE A 16 -3.50 -5.83 -9.84
C ILE A 16 -2.26 -4.93 -9.90
N VAL A 17 -2.17 -4.11 -10.94
CA VAL A 17 -1.07 -3.14 -11.08
C VAL A 17 -1.60 -1.73 -11.29
N THR A 18 -1.00 -0.79 -10.59
CA THR A 18 -1.11 0.65 -10.84
C THR A 18 0.10 1.10 -11.65
N LEU A 19 -0.12 1.90 -12.69
CA LEU A 19 0.93 2.54 -13.47
C LEU A 19 0.75 4.05 -13.35
N ASN A 20 1.75 4.73 -12.81
CA ASN A 20 1.76 6.18 -12.70
C ASN A 20 2.77 6.76 -13.71
N PHE A 21 2.31 7.70 -14.54
CA PHE A 21 3.11 8.43 -15.53
C PHE A 21 3.08 9.91 -15.14
N ASN A 22 4.06 10.31 -14.32
CA ASN A 22 3.99 11.53 -13.52
C ASN A 22 4.90 12.71 -13.96
N HIS A 23 5.02 13.74 -13.11
CA HIS A 23 5.20 15.20 -13.24
C HIS A 23 6.27 15.77 -14.19
N GLU A 24 7.09 14.94 -14.82
CA GLU A 24 8.21 15.40 -15.67
C GLU A 24 7.98 15.10 -17.15
N ILE A 25 6.73 14.93 -17.57
CA ILE A 25 6.40 14.68 -18.98
C ILE A 25 6.78 15.91 -19.82
N GLN A 26 7.88 15.78 -20.55
CA GLN A 26 8.26 16.69 -21.62
C GLN A 26 7.42 16.39 -22.86
N GLN A 27 6.90 17.41 -23.53
CA GLN A 27 6.08 17.28 -24.75
C GLN A 27 4.81 16.40 -24.56
N PRO A 28 3.91 16.75 -23.62
CA PRO A 28 2.71 15.98 -23.31
C PRO A 28 1.82 15.71 -24.54
N GLU A 29 1.80 16.63 -25.51
CA GLU A 29 1.07 16.51 -26.78
C GLU A 29 1.55 15.35 -27.66
N LYS A 30 2.82 14.94 -27.55
CA LYS A 30 3.37 13.77 -28.26
C LYS A 30 3.37 12.53 -27.37
N VAL A 31 3.71 12.70 -26.10
CA VAL A 31 3.87 11.59 -25.16
C VAL A 31 2.54 10.93 -24.85
N PHE A 32 1.48 11.70 -24.52
CA PHE A 32 0.20 11.10 -24.14
C PHE A 32 -0.39 10.23 -25.24
N PRO A 33 -0.47 10.66 -26.52
CA PRO A 33 -0.98 9.79 -27.59
C PRO A 33 -0.10 8.57 -27.84
N ALA A 34 1.23 8.76 -27.89
CA ALA A 34 2.17 7.68 -28.19
C ALA A 34 2.15 6.59 -27.10
N LEU A 35 2.24 7.00 -25.83
CA LEU A 35 2.20 6.10 -24.67
C LEU A 35 0.86 5.37 -24.59
N SER A 36 -0.25 6.08 -24.76
CA SER A 36 -1.58 5.46 -24.68
C SER A 36 -1.83 4.46 -25.79
N ARG A 37 -1.31 4.72 -27.00
CA ARG A 37 -1.33 3.73 -28.09
C ARG A 37 -0.58 2.47 -27.68
N GLN A 38 0.63 2.60 -27.11
CA GLN A 38 1.38 1.44 -26.63
C GLN A 38 0.64 0.67 -25.52
N LEU A 39 0.06 1.38 -24.54
CA LEU A 39 -0.75 0.77 -23.48
C LEU A 39 -1.97 0.03 -24.05
N LEU A 40 -2.69 0.62 -25.00
CA LEU A 40 -3.83 -0.02 -25.66
C LEU A 40 -3.41 -1.29 -26.42
N THR A 41 -2.33 -1.20 -27.21
CA THR A 41 -1.84 -2.34 -28.00
C THR A 41 -1.35 -3.48 -27.11
N GLN A 42 -0.62 -3.16 -26.02
CA GLN A 42 0.02 -4.18 -25.19
C GLN A 42 -0.89 -4.71 -24.07
N LEU A 43 -1.75 -3.86 -23.52
CA LEU A 43 -2.48 -4.08 -22.26
C LEU A 43 -3.99 -3.82 -22.35
N GLY A 44 -4.51 -3.40 -23.51
CA GLY A 44 -5.89 -2.93 -23.71
C GLY A 44 -6.99 -3.74 -23.01
N PRO A 45 -7.02 -5.08 -23.14
CA PRO A 45 -8.02 -5.91 -22.46
C PRO A 45 -7.99 -5.80 -20.93
N MET A 46 -6.86 -5.40 -20.34
CA MET A 46 -6.61 -5.35 -18.90
C MET A 46 -6.82 -3.95 -18.29
N LEU A 47 -6.94 -2.91 -19.12
CA LEU A 47 -7.07 -1.53 -18.66
C LEU A 47 -8.43 -1.29 -17.97
N ASN A 48 -8.37 -0.70 -16.77
CA ASN A 48 -9.53 -0.46 -15.92
C ASN A 48 -10.12 0.93 -16.17
N LYS A 49 -11.42 0.95 -16.49
CA LYS A 49 -12.20 2.17 -16.73
C LYS A 49 -13.34 2.38 -15.74
N HIS A 50 -13.39 1.59 -14.66
CA HIS A 50 -14.55 1.51 -13.78
C HIS A 50 -14.84 2.84 -13.09
N PHE A 51 -13.83 3.44 -12.46
CA PHE A 51 -13.96 4.71 -11.74
C PHE A 51 -14.58 5.81 -12.62
N ARG A 52 -13.98 6.06 -13.79
CA ARG A 52 -14.42 7.08 -14.77
C ARG A 52 -15.74 6.77 -15.48
N LYS A 53 -16.26 5.53 -15.35
CA LYS A 53 -17.58 5.13 -15.87
C LYS A 53 -18.64 5.00 -14.78
N SER A 54 -18.23 5.02 -13.51
CA SER A 54 -19.13 4.95 -12.38
C SER A 54 -19.81 6.31 -12.20
N PRO A 55 -21.15 6.39 -12.17
CA PRO A 55 -21.86 7.65 -11.93
C PRO A 55 -21.43 8.34 -10.62
N LYS A 56 -21.00 7.54 -9.64
CA LYS A 56 -20.57 8.01 -8.32
C LYS A 56 -19.06 8.18 -8.19
N HIS A 57 -18.28 7.97 -9.26
CA HIS A 57 -16.82 7.99 -9.23
C HIS A 57 -16.25 7.10 -8.12
N VAL A 58 -16.67 5.84 -8.10
CA VAL A 58 -16.27 4.86 -7.09
C VAL A 58 -15.25 3.89 -7.69
N TRP A 59 -14.18 3.60 -6.95
CA TRP A 59 -13.20 2.59 -7.33
C TRP A 59 -13.81 1.17 -7.30
N PRO A 60 -13.46 0.29 -8.25
CA PRO A 60 -13.94 -1.09 -8.22
C PRO A 60 -13.30 -1.86 -7.06
N THR A 61 -14.00 -2.88 -6.58
CA THR A 61 -13.39 -3.81 -5.60
C THR A 61 -12.34 -4.70 -6.26
N LEU A 62 -11.43 -5.27 -5.44
CA LEU A 62 -10.43 -6.26 -5.88
C LEU A 62 -11.08 -7.39 -6.69
N ASN A 63 -12.15 -7.98 -6.15
CA ASN A 63 -12.87 -9.09 -6.77
C ASN A 63 -13.50 -8.69 -8.12
N GLN A 64 -14.11 -7.50 -8.22
CA GLN A 64 -14.67 -7.00 -9.48
C GLN A 64 -13.59 -6.86 -10.55
N THR A 65 -12.43 -6.34 -10.17
CA THR A 65 -11.29 -6.12 -11.05
C THR A 65 -10.72 -7.44 -11.57
N ILE A 66 -10.50 -8.42 -10.69
CA ILE A 66 -9.98 -9.74 -11.05
C ILE A 66 -10.96 -10.48 -11.97
N ARG A 67 -12.23 -10.61 -11.58
CA ARG A 67 -13.25 -11.34 -12.35
C ARG A 67 -13.45 -10.76 -13.76
N LYS A 68 -13.42 -9.43 -13.88
CA LYS A 68 -13.58 -8.74 -15.18
C LYS A 68 -12.26 -8.65 -15.97
N LYS A 69 -11.17 -9.20 -15.44
CA LYS A 69 -9.81 -9.12 -16.00
C LYS A 69 -9.35 -7.67 -16.27
N LYS A 70 -9.85 -6.69 -15.52
CA LYS A 70 -9.54 -5.25 -15.68
C LYS A 70 -8.50 -4.78 -14.66
N ARG A 71 -7.34 -5.44 -14.66
CA ARG A 71 -6.37 -5.44 -13.55
C ARG A 71 -5.29 -4.35 -13.61
N ILE A 72 -5.39 -3.40 -14.53
CA ILE A 72 -4.40 -2.33 -14.69
C ILE A 72 -5.07 -0.97 -14.56
N PHE A 73 -4.63 -0.17 -13.59
CA PHE A 73 -5.05 1.21 -13.39
C PHE A 73 -3.95 2.13 -13.87
N VAL A 74 -4.29 3.10 -14.73
CA VAL A 74 -3.31 4.01 -15.33
C VAL A 74 -3.60 5.44 -14.89
N PHE A 75 -2.61 6.08 -14.28
CA PHE A 75 -2.66 7.45 -13.80
C PHE A 75 -1.67 8.29 -14.60
N TYR A 76 -2.17 9.41 -15.14
CA TYR A 76 -1.35 10.40 -15.83
C TYR A 76 -1.32 11.69 -15.00
N ALA A 77 -0.25 12.46 -15.16
CA ALA A 77 -0.11 13.78 -14.56
C ALA A 77 -1.37 14.65 -14.77
N PRO A 78 -1.76 15.51 -13.79
CA PRO A 78 -3.05 16.23 -13.81
C PRO A 78 -3.28 17.15 -15.03
N ILE A 79 -2.22 17.53 -15.74
CA ILE A 79 -2.31 18.31 -16.99
C ILE A 79 -3.14 17.61 -18.08
N ILE A 80 -3.29 16.28 -18.01
CA ILE A 80 -4.14 15.48 -18.91
C ILE A 80 -5.60 15.96 -18.91
N GLU A 81 -6.05 16.64 -17.85
CA GLU A 81 -7.42 17.12 -17.70
C GLU A 81 -7.68 18.50 -18.29
N ARG A 82 -6.65 19.16 -18.82
CA ARG A 82 -6.72 20.54 -19.33
C ARG A 82 -6.54 20.56 -20.85
N PRO A 83 -7.09 21.56 -21.55
CA PRO A 83 -6.82 21.76 -22.97
C PRO A 83 -5.31 21.86 -23.26
N PRO A 84 -4.84 21.31 -24.39
CA PRO A 84 -5.61 20.60 -25.44
C PRO A 84 -5.81 19.09 -25.17
N HIS A 85 -5.46 18.59 -23.98
CA HIS A 85 -5.43 17.16 -23.66
C HIS A 85 -6.74 16.61 -23.12
N ASP A 86 -7.65 17.47 -22.69
CA ASP A 86 -8.93 17.13 -22.07
C ASP A 86 -9.85 16.33 -23.01
N GLU A 87 -9.86 16.64 -24.31
CA GLU A 87 -10.59 15.84 -25.31
C GLU A 87 -10.08 14.39 -25.32
N PHE A 88 -8.76 14.21 -25.35
CA PHE A 88 -8.11 12.92 -25.31
C PHE A 88 -8.43 12.16 -24.01
N TYR A 89 -8.33 12.84 -22.88
CA TYR A 89 -8.69 12.30 -21.56
C TYR A 89 -10.17 11.90 -21.45
N ASN A 90 -11.04 12.66 -22.11
CA ASN A 90 -12.47 12.37 -22.14
C ASN A 90 -12.80 11.19 -23.05
N LYS A 91 -12.05 10.99 -24.13
CA LYS A 91 -12.16 9.82 -25.01
C LYS A 91 -11.74 8.53 -24.30
N TYR A 92 -10.60 8.52 -23.62
CA TYR A 92 -10.03 7.31 -23.02
C TYR A 92 -10.34 7.18 -21.53
N LYS A 93 -11.54 6.70 -21.20
CA LYS A 93 -12.01 6.52 -19.79
C LYS A 93 -11.20 5.53 -18.94
N TRP A 94 -10.21 4.84 -19.49
CA TRP A 94 -9.30 4.00 -18.70
C TRP A 94 -8.08 4.79 -18.19
N ILE A 95 -7.87 6.01 -18.68
CA ILE A 95 -6.89 6.97 -18.15
C ILE A 95 -7.55 7.68 -16.97
N HIS A 96 -6.88 7.63 -15.82
CA HIS A 96 -7.23 8.38 -14.63
C HIS A 96 -6.25 9.54 -14.48
N SER A 97 -6.72 10.64 -13.90
CA SER A 97 -5.80 11.70 -13.49
C SER A 97 -5.21 11.30 -12.16
N GLU A 98 -3.93 11.57 -11.98
CA GLU A 98 -3.24 11.39 -10.72
C GLU A 98 -3.88 12.18 -9.57
N ARG A 99 -4.69 13.23 -9.84
CA ARG A 99 -5.45 13.86 -8.74
C ARG A 99 -6.33 12.90 -7.95
N PHE A 100 -6.68 11.74 -8.53
CA PHE A 100 -7.45 10.69 -7.86
C PHE A 100 -6.58 9.67 -7.09
N TYR A 101 -5.29 9.96 -7.02
CA TYR A 101 -4.24 9.20 -6.38
C TYR A 101 -3.45 10.18 -5.49
N GLY A 102 -3.88 10.31 -4.25
CA GLY A 102 -3.26 11.19 -3.27
C GLY A 102 -1.91 10.66 -2.81
N SER A 103 -0.96 11.56 -2.55
CA SER A 103 0.37 11.21 -2.03
C SER A 103 0.67 12.02 -0.78
N THR A 104 1.29 11.39 0.21
CA THR A 104 1.83 12.07 1.39
C THR A 104 3.23 12.64 1.18
N TRP A 105 3.74 12.57 -0.06
CA TRP A 105 5.06 13.08 -0.40
C TRP A 105 5.15 14.58 -0.16
N ILE A 106 6.14 14.95 0.65
CA ILE A 106 6.63 16.30 0.86
C ILE A 106 8.15 16.19 0.90
N GLU A 107 8.86 17.18 0.37
CA GLU A 107 10.32 17.19 0.43
C GLU A 107 10.80 17.23 1.90
N PHE A 108 11.66 16.29 2.28
CA PHE A 108 12.31 16.27 3.59
C PHE A 108 13.71 15.66 3.50
N GLY A 109 14.67 16.19 4.25
CA GLY A 109 16.01 15.64 4.36
C GLY A 109 16.14 14.67 5.53
N VAL A 110 17.02 13.66 5.43
CA VAL A 110 17.26 12.70 6.53
C VAL A 110 17.93 13.34 7.76
N ASN A 111 18.59 14.49 7.59
CA ASN A 111 19.18 15.24 8.69
C ASN A 111 18.12 15.72 9.71
N ASP A 112 16.85 15.82 9.29
CA ASP A 112 15.73 16.15 10.16
C ASP A 112 15.20 14.94 10.95
N GLY A 113 15.77 13.76 10.73
CA GLY A 113 15.31 12.48 11.27
C GLY A 113 14.19 11.84 10.44
N CYS A 114 14.32 10.55 10.13
CA CYS A 114 13.31 9.81 9.37
C CYS A 114 11.98 9.63 10.14
N ASN A 115 11.96 9.86 11.46
CA ASN A 115 10.71 9.91 12.24
C ASN A 115 9.79 11.06 11.79
N LYS A 116 10.34 12.14 11.22
CA LYS A 116 9.57 13.27 10.67
C LYS A 116 8.57 12.81 9.60
N VAL A 117 8.89 11.75 8.84
CA VAL A 117 7.98 11.22 7.82
C VAL A 117 6.69 10.66 8.41
N VAL A 118 6.72 10.14 9.65
CA VAL A 118 5.52 9.67 10.35
C VAL A 118 4.60 10.84 10.68
N ASN A 119 5.17 11.94 11.18
CA ASN A 119 4.42 13.16 11.50
C ASN A 119 3.85 13.83 10.24
N ILE A 120 4.66 13.98 9.19
CA ILE A 120 4.21 14.48 7.88
C ILE A 120 3.04 13.64 7.35
N THR A 121 3.19 12.32 7.39
CA THR A 121 2.14 11.40 6.92
C THR A 121 0.85 11.59 7.72
N LYS A 122 0.95 11.73 9.05
CA LYS A 122 -0.18 12.02 9.94
C LYS A 122 -0.87 13.34 9.55
N GLU A 123 -0.11 14.43 9.45
CA GLU A 123 -0.61 15.78 9.14
C GLU A 123 -1.28 15.84 7.76
N VAL A 124 -0.68 15.21 6.75
CA VAL A 124 -1.26 15.17 5.39
C VAL A 124 -2.56 14.36 5.39
N CYS A 125 -2.64 13.29 6.16
CA CYS A 125 -3.85 12.47 6.27
C CYS A 125 -4.97 13.13 7.09
N GLU A 126 -4.62 13.94 8.09
CA GLU A 126 -5.55 14.75 8.87
C GLU A 126 -6.11 15.92 8.07
N SER A 127 -5.23 16.65 7.39
CA SER A 127 -5.56 17.93 6.74
C SER A 127 -6.47 17.81 5.53
N ARG A 128 -6.67 16.61 4.97
CA ARG A 128 -7.58 16.45 3.81
C ARG A 128 -8.60 15.35 4.00
N ASN A 129 -9.82 15.66 3.54
CA ASN A 129 -10.89 14.68 3.41
C ASN A 129 -10.70 13.82 2.15
N TRP A 130 -9.56 13.10 2.08
CA TRP A 130 -9.18 12.27 0.94
C TRP A 130 -10.24 11.21 0.61
N ARG A 131 -10.74 11.21 -0.62
CA ARG A 131 -11.55 10.13 -1.23
C ARG A 131 -10.77 9.31 -2.26
N GLU A 132 -9.53 9.72 -2.49
CA GLU A 132 -8.57 9.15 -3.42
C GLU A 132 -7.99 7.83 -2.91
N LEU A 133 -7.33 7.11 -3.82
CA LEU A 133 -6.33 6.13 -3.39
C LEU A 133 -5.18 6.90 -2.72
N LEU A 134 -4.72 6.44 -1.57
CA LEU A 134 -3.68 7.11 -0.80
C LEU A 134 -2.36 6.34 -0.88
N GLU A 135 -1.35 6.99 -1.42
CA GLU A 135 0.05 6.62 -1.35
C GLU A 135 0.72 7.27 -0.13
N VAL A 136 1.37 6.43 0.68
CA VAL A 136 2.27 6.84 1.75
C VAL A 136 3.68 6.82 1.19
N SER A 137 4.27 8.00 1.04
CA SER A 137 5.57 8.18 0.40
C SER A 137 6.67 8.43 1.41
N ILE A 138 7.72 7.62 1.37
CA ILE A 138 8.91 7.74 2.21
C ILE A 138 10.13 7.82 1.30
N ILE A 139 10.26 8.99 0.65
CA ILE A 139 11.31 9.31 -0.31
C ILE A 139 12.10 10.50 0.26
N PRO A 140 13.22 10.26 0.95
CA PRO A 140 14.05 11.32 1.49
C PRO A 140 14.84 12.05 0.38
N SER A 141 15.01 13.36 0.51
CA SER A 141 15.85 14.16 -0.39
C SER A 141 17.32 14.16 0.04
N GLY A 142 18.21 14.55 -0.89
CA GLY A 142 19.64 14.74 -0.65
C GLY A 142 20.57 13.80 -1.43
N PHE A 143 21.88 13.95 -1.19
CA PHE A 143 22.90 13.08 -1.77
C PHE A 143 22.87 11.68 -1.13
N CYS A 144 23.30 10.65 -1.88
CA CYS A 144 23.37 9.25 -1.44
C CYS A 144 22.00 8.64 -1.07
N ILE A 145 21.07 8.66 -2.03
CA ILE A 145 19.67 8.18 -1.88
C ILE A 145 19.58 6.80 -1.21
N ASN A 146 20.46 5.85 -1.56
CA ASN A 146 20.46 4.52 -0.93
C ASN A 146 20.67 4.62 0.60
N SER A 147 21.70 5.36 1.06
CA SER A 147 21.96 5.51 2.49
C SER A 147 20.81 6.21 3.22
N ASN A 148 20.16 7.16 2.56
CA ASN A 148 19.01 7.88 3.10
C ASN A 148 17.78 6.96 3.21
N ALA A 149 17.51 6.16 2.18
CA ALA A 149 16.46 5.15 2.20
C ALA A 149 16.68 4.14 3.33
N ALA A 150 17.91 3.63 3.50
CA ALA A 150 18.27 2.69 4.56
C ALA A 150 17.98 3.24 5.96
N LYS A 151 18.24 4.53 6.20
CA LYS A 151 17.92 5.20 7.49
C LYS A 151 16.42 5.30 7.76
N CYS A 152 15.59 5.37 6.71
CA CYS A 152 14.15 5.52 6.84
C CYS A 152 13.37 4.20 6.88
N ARG A 153 13.98 3.06 6.51
CA ARG A 153 13.36 1.72 6.56
C ARG A 153 12.66 1.37 7.88
N PRO A 154 13.23 1.67 9.07
CA PRO A 154 12.57 1.33 10.34
C PRO A 154 11.21 2.01 10.56
N PHE A 155 10.87 3.04 9.77
CA PHE A 155 9.65 3.83 9.94
C PHE A 155 8.50 3.42 9.00
N TYR A 156 8.70 2.44 8.11
CA TYR A 156 7.68 2.02 7.13
C TYR A 156 6.34 1.64 7.77
N HIS A 157 6.38 0.83 8.84
CA HIS A 157 5.18 0.40 9.57
C HIS A 157 4.47 1.60 10.22
N GLN A 158 5.22 2.46 10.90
CA GLN A 158 4.66 3.61 11.63
C GLN A 158 4.03 4.62 10.67
N SER A 159 4.66 4.89 9.53
CA SER A 159 4.12 5.78 8.50
C SER A 159 2.83 5.25 7.90
N LEU A 160 2.75 3.96 7.55
CA LEU A 160 1.49 3.38 7.06
C LEU A 160 0.35 3.53 8.07
N ARG A 161 0.66 3.35 9.36
CA ARG A 161 -0.31 3.48 10.45
C ARG A 161 -0.74 4.91 10.75
N ALA A 162 0.11 5.89 10.49
CA ALA A 162 -0.17 7.29 10.80
C ALA A 162 -1.48 7.81 10.17
N CYS A 163 -1.91 7.22 9.05
CA CYS A 163 -3.15 7.57 8.36
C CYS A 163 -4.39 6.77 8.81
N GLU A 164 -4.22 5.69 9.57
CA GLU A 164 -5.32 4.77 9.93
C GLU A 164 -6.47 5.50 10.62
N GLN A 165 -6.19 6.27 11.67
CA GLN A 165 -7.21 6.96 12.46
C GLN A 165 -8.08 7.92 11.63
N PHE A 166 -7.53 8.50 10.56
CA PHE A 166 -8.26 9.44 9.70
C PHE A 166 -8.98 8.74 8.54
N ARG A 167 -8.45 7.62 8.04
CA ARG A 167 -9.00 6.86 6.91
C ARG A 167 -10.07 5.87 7.37
N PHE A 168 -9.82 5.16 8.48
CA PHE A 168 -10.68 4.10 8.99
C PHE A 168 -12.05 4.59 9.45
N VAL A 169 -12.14 5.83 9.95
CA VAL A 169 -13.43 6.48 10.30
C VAL A 169 -14.36 6.56 9.09
N ARG A 170 -13.80 6.63 7.88
CA ARG A 170 -14.52 6.72 6.61
C ARG A 170 -14.61 5.38 5.87
N ASN A 171 -14.19 4.30 6.52
CA ASN A 171 -14.10 2.98 5.91
C ASN A 171 -13.16 2.93 4.68
N ASP A 172 -12.12 3.77 4.69
CA ASP A 172 -11.03 3.77 3.71
C ASP A 172 -9.72 3.27 4.36
N SER A 173 -8.71 2.94 3.55
CA SER A 173 -7.38 2.49 4.00
C SER A 173 -6.25 3.27 3.32
N PRO A 174 -5.03 3.31 3.88
CA PRO A 174 -3.82 3.58 3.09
C PRO A 174 -3.65 2.47 2.04
N ASN A 175 -3.24 2.83 0.82
CA ASN A 175 -3.30 1.93 -0.33
C ASN A 175 -1.93 1.49 -0.84
N VAL A 176 -0.96 2.41 -0.87
CA VAL A 176 0.36 2.16 -1.47
C VAL A 176 1.45 2.66 -0.54
N LEU A 177 2.52 1.89 -0.40
CA LEU A 177 3.78 2.33 0.22
C LEU A 177 4.79 2.57 -0.89
N LEU A 178 5.21 3.83 -1.08
CA LEU A 178 6.21 4.21 -2.07
C LEU A 178 7.53 4.55 -1.39
N VAL A 179 8.60 3.85 -1.76
CA VAL A 179 9.94 3.98 -1.17
C VAL A 179 11.02 3.75 -2.20
N ASP A 180 12.23 4.21 -1.90
CA ASP A 180 13.45 3.82 -2.61
C ASP A 180 14.04 2.54 -2.03
N TYR A 181 14.62 1.68 -2.89
CA TYR A 181 15.35 0.46 -2.50
C TYR A 181 14.56 -0.46 -1.54
N PRO A 182 13.40 -1.00 -1.94
CA PRO A 182 12.41 -1.60 -1.05
C PRO A 182 12.84 -2.87 -0.29
N GLU A 183 13.89 -3.57 -0.72
CA GLU A 183 14.26 -4.88 -0.15
C GLU A 183 15.79 -5.12 -0.14
N GLU A 184 16.63 -4.12 0.17
CA GLU A 184 18.08 -4.38 0.34
C GLU A 184 18.48 -4.76 1.78
N ALA A 185 17.56 -4.66 2.74
CA ALA A 185 17.82 -5.08 4.11
C ALA A 185 17.43 -6.56 4.29
N ASN A 186 18.31 -7.35 4.91
CA ASN A 186 18.04 -8.76 5.22
C ASN A 186 17.13 -8.95 6.46
N ASP A 187 16.75 -7.86 7.14
CA ASP A 187 15.93 -7.91 8.35
C ASP A 187 14.43 -7.74 8.02
N PRO A 188 13.56 -8.69 8.41
CA PRO A 188 12.11 -8.60 8.22
C PRO A 188 11.47 -7.31 8.76
N SER A 189 12.04 -6.70 9.81
CA SER A 189 11.54 -5.44 10.40
C SER A 189 11.58 -4.24 9.44
N SER A 190 12.47 -4.32 8.45
CA SER A 190 12.79 -3.27 7.49
C SER A 190 12.31 -3.59 6.06
N SER A 191 11.57 -4.69 5.89
CA SER A 191 11.03 -5.15 4.61
C SER A 191 9.74 -4.40 4.25
N VAL A 192 9.68 -3.88 3.03
CA VAL A 192 8.47 -3.24 2.49
C VAL A 192 7.34 -4.24 2.36
N PHE A 193 7.63 -5.46 1.91
CA PHE A 193 6.63 -6.51 1.76
C PHE A 193 5.94 -6.80 3.11
N GLN A 194 6.72 -6.93 4.19
CA GLN A 194 6.16 -7.19 5.52
C GLN A 194 5.36 -5.98 6.04
N ALA A 195 5.83 -4.75 5.82
CA ALA A 195 5.10 -3.53 6.16
C ALA A 195 3.71 -3.49 5.50
N VAL A 196 3.66 -3.72 4.19
CA VAL A 196 2.41 -3.72 3.42
C VAL A 196 1.53 -4.92 3.80
N HIS A 197 2.12 -6.09 4.06
CA HIS A 197 1.37 -7.29 4.47
C HIS A 197 0.65 -7.07 5.81
N HIS A 198 1.38 -6.59 6.83
CA HIS A 198 0.79 -6.29 8.13
C HIS A 198 -0.28 -5.20 8.04
N GLN A 199 -0.07 -4.17 7.22
CA GLN A 199 -1.10 -3.16 6.99
C GLN A 199 -2.36 -3.74 6.33
N ASN A 200 -2.23 -4.66 5.38
CA ASN A 200 -3.37 -5.33 4.75
C ASN A 200 -4.18 -6.18 5.74
N ILE A 201 -3.52 -6.85 6.69
CA ILE A 201 -4.22 -7.59 7.77
C ILE A 201 -5.07 -6.62 8.60
N ARG A 202 -4.50 -5.47 8.99
CA ARG A 202 -5.20 -4.42 9.74
C ARG A 202 -6.41 -3.87 8.95
N ASN A 203 -6.21 -3.57 7.67
CA ASN A 203 -7.27 -3.09 6.78
C ASN A 203 -8.44 -4.10 6.69
N ILE A 204 -8.15 -5.40 6.53
CA ILE A 204 -9.18 -6.45 6.47
C ILE A 204 -9.97 -6.51 7.79
N TYR A 205 -9.28 -6.47 8.93
CA TYR A 205 -9.91 -6.49 10.24
C TYR A 205 -10.86 -5.29 10.42
N GLN A 206 -10.40 -4.09 10.09
CA GLN A 206 -11.19 -2.87 10.23
C GLN A 206 -12.48 -2.89 9.39
N HIS A 207 -12.43 -3.43 8.17
CA HIS A 207 -13.55 -3.37 7.23
C HIS A 207 -14.54 -4.54 7.35
N LYS A 208 -14.21 -5.63 8.08
CA LYS A 208 -15.10 -6.80 8.28
C LYS A 208 -15.90 -6.74 9.59
N LYS A 209 -16.64 -5.64 9.84
CA LYS A 209 -17.39 -5.36 11.09
C LYS A 209 -18.51 -6.35 11.48
N SER A 210 -18.73 -7.47 10.79
CA SER A 210 -19.92 -8.33 10.94
C SER A 210 -19.68 -9.67 11.65
N SER A 211 -18.63 -9.85 12.43
CA SER A 211 -18.46 -11.06 13.27
C SER A 211 -17.67 -10.74 14.53
N CYS A 212 -17.84 -11.53 15.60
CA CYS A 212 -17.02 -11.44 16.81
C CYS A 212 -15.56 -11.77 16.46
N TYR A 213 -14.76 -10.75 16.15
CA TYR A 213 -13.33 -10.90 15.89
C TYR A 213 -12.52 -10.41 17.08
N VAL A 214 -11.40 -11.09 17.32
CA VAL A 214 -10.37 -10.65 18.25
C VAL A 214 -9.48 -9.64 17.52
N LYS A 215 -9.23 -8.47 18.12
CA LYS A 215 -8.31 -7.47 17.57
C LYS A 215 -6.92 -8.06 17.44
N VAL A 216 -6.45 -8.25 16.21
CA VAL A 216 -5.09 -8.72 15.92
C VAL A 216 -4.20 -7.51 15.69
N ASP A 217 -3.21 -7.33 16.57
CA ASP A 217 -2.16 -6.32 16.49
C ASP A 217 -1.03 -6.73 15.53
N ALA A 218 -0.69 -8.02 15.46
CA ALA A 218 0.28 -8.56 14.49
C ALA A 218 0.02 -10.05 14.23
N ALA A 219 0.55 -10.60 13.14
CA ALA A 219 0.48 -12.03 12.86
C ALA A 219 1.80 -12.56 12.30
N VAL A 220 2.17 -13.79 12.67
CA VAL A 220 3.37 -14.46 12.18
C VAL A 220 3.01 -15.87 11.74
N LYS A 221 3.31 -16.20 10.49
CA LYS A 221 3.27 -17.59 10.03
C LYS A 221 4.55 -18.30 10.47
N VAL A 222 4.42 -19.26 11.38
CA VAL A 222 5.58 -20.01 11.94
C VAL A 222 5.97 -21.14 11.00
N ASN A 223 4.98 -21.85 10.45
CA ASN A 223 5.16 -22.92 9.48
C ASN A 223 3.89 -23.06 8.61
N ALA A 224 3.77 -24.13 7.81
CA ALA A 224 2.62 -24.31 6.93
C ALA A 224 1.28 -24.51 7.69
N GLN A 225 1.34 -25.02 8.92
CA GLN A 225 0.20 -25.40 9.75
C GLN A 225 -0.09 -24.42 10.88
N THR A 226 0.83 -23.53 11.22
CA THR A 226 0.75 -22.70 12.43
C THR A 226 0.92 -21.21 12.12
N ILE A 227 -0.05 -20.42 12.57
CA ILE A 227 0.00 -18.96 12.58
C ILE A 227 -0.17 -18.49 14.04
N LEU A 228 0.66 -17.54 14.46
CA LEU A 228 0.47 -16.83 15.72
C LEU A 228 -0.17 -15.47 15.46
N PHE A 229 -1.23 -15.16 16.20
CA PHE A 229 -1.88 -13.85 16.21
C PHE A 229 -1.61 -13.16 17.55
N PHE A 230 -1.11 -11.94 17.48
CA PHE A 230 -0.83 -11.09 18.64
C PHE A 230 -2.03 -10.17 18.85
N SER A 231 -2.54 -10.06 20.08
CA SER A 231 -3.70 -9.26 20.45
C SER A 231 -3.50 -8.69 21.85
N GLY A 232 -3.00 -7.45 21.93
CA GLY A 232 -2.51 -6.85 23.16
C GLY A 232 -1.45 -7.76 23.79
N SER A 233 -1.69 -8.12 25.04
CA SER A 233 -0.82 -9.00 25.83
C SER A 233 -1.05 -10.50 25.61
N ARG A 234 -1.76 -10.89 24.55
CA ARG A 234 -2.09 -12.29 24.24
C ARG A 234 -1.47 -12.70 22.92
N ILE A 235 -0.97 -13.93 22.87
CA ILE A 235 -0.55 -14.63 21.66
C ILE A 235 -1.50 -15.81 21.47
N ILE A 236 -2.18 -15.83 20.33
CA ILE A 236 -3.17 -16.83 19.95
C ILE A 236 -2.54 -17.71 18.89
N THR A 237 -2.46 -19.02 19.13
CA THR A 237 -1.99 -20.00 18.16
C THR A 237 -3.17 -20.50 17.34
N TYR A 238 -3.06 -20.41 16.02
CA TYR A 238 -4.06 -20.86 15.07
C TYR A 238 -3.50 -22.01 14.23
N ASP A 239 -4.24 -23.10 14.21
CA ASP A 239 -3.99 -24.28 13.39
C ASP A 239 -4.69 -24.11 12.04
N VAL A 240 -3.89 -23.97 10.99
CA VAL A 240 -4.35 -23.77 9.61
C VAL A 240 -4.98 -25.05 9.04
N THR A 241 -4.55 -26.23 9.49
CA THR A 241 -5.09 -27.52 9.03
C THR A 241 -6.50 -27.73 9.56
N HIS A 242 -6.71 -27.46 10.85
CA HIS A 242 -8.01 -27.63 11.51
C HIS A 242 -8.89 -26.38 11.50
N LEU A 243 -8.37 -25.27 10.96
CA LEU A 243 -9.02 -23.97 10.91
C LEU A 243 -9.51 -23.48 12.29
N SER A 244 -8.76 -23.79 13.34
CA SER A 244 -9.18 -23.55 14.72
C SER A 244 -8.08 -22.92 15.57
N GLN A 245 -8.51 -22.23 16.62
CA GLN A 245 -7.59 -21.77 17.66
C GLN A 245 -7.17 -22.98 18.50
N SER A 246 -5.86 -23.22 18.58
CA SER A 246 -5.31 -24.35 19.34
C SER A 246 -4.81 -23.93 20.73
N ASN A 247 -4.37 -22.68 20.92
CA ASN A 247 -3.85 -22.22 22.21
C ASN A 247 -3.93 -20.68 22.37
N ILE A 248 -3.99 -20.20 23.62
CA ILE A 248 -3.81 -18.79 23.98
C ILE A 248 -2.75 -18.71 25.09
N ARG A 249 -1.71 -17.91 24.85
CA ARG A 249 -0.67 -17.59 25.83
C ARG A 249 -0.72 -16.12 26.21
N HIS A 250 -0.79 -15.81 27.50
CA HIS A 250 -0.62 -14.46 27.99
C HIS A 250 0.87 -14.15 28.18
N VAL A 251 1.33 -13.00 27.68
CA VAL A 251 2.70 -12.52 27.81
C VAL A 251 2.68 -11.13 28.46
N PRO A 252 2.97 -11.04 29.77
CA PRO A 252 3.04 -9.75 30.47
C PRO A 252 4.07 -8.81 29.83
N GLY A 253 3.73 -7.51 29.72
CA GLY A 253 4.59 -6.48 29.12
C GLY A 253 4.60 -6.44 27.58
N LEU A 254 3.84 -7.33 26.94
CA LEU A 254 3.57 -7.30 25.51
C LEU A 254 2.36 -6.37 25.26
N GLU A 255 2.56 -5.06 25.38
CA GLU A 255 1.50 -4.07 25.18
C GLU A 255 1.76 -3.30 23.89
N SER A 256 0.73 -3.22 23.03
CA SER A 256 0.78 -2.53 21.73
C SER A 256 1.84 -3.09 20.78
N ILE A 257 1.53 -4.15 20.02
CA ILE A 257 2.44 -4.67 18.99
C ILE A 257 2.14 -4.02 17.64
N ASP A 258 3.19 -3.55 16.97
CA ASP A 258 3.08 -3.01 15.63
C ASP A 258 3.25 -4.10 14.55
N ALA A 259 4.23 -4.97 14.78
CA ALA A 259 4.51 -6.08 13.90
C ALA A 259 5.23 -7.18 14.68
N ALA A 260 5.16 -8.40 14.17
CA ALA A 260 5.87 -9.54 14.70
C ALA A 260 6.49 -10.31 13.53
N TYR A 261 7.64 -10.95 13.76
CA TYR A 261 8.42 -11.61 12.71
C TYR A 261 9.06 -12.87 13.26
N LEU A 262 9.10 -13.92 12.45
CA LEU A 262 9.96 -15.06 12.74
C LEU A 262 11.41 -14.66 12.43
N SER A 263 12.31 -14.89 13.38
CA SER A 263 13.74 -14.67 13.16
C SER A 263 14.24 -15.42 11.92
N PRO A 264 15.28 -14.95 11.21
CA PRO A 264 15.82 -15.63 10.04
C PRO A 264 16.24 -17.08 10.31
N ALA A 265 16.65 -17.38 11.55
CA ALA A 265 17.00 -18.73 12.00
C ALA A 265 15.79 -19.59 12.40
N GLY A 266 14.57 -19.05 12.42
CA GLY A 266 13.35 -19.76 12.80
C GLY A 266 13.16 -19.98 14.30
N ASN A 267 14.11 -19.56 15.14
CA ASN A 267 14.20 -19.99 16.53
C ASN A 267 13.44 -19.11 17.53
N PHE A 268 13.22 -17.84 17.20
CA PHE A 268 12.47 -16.91 18.05
C PHE A 268 11.62 -15.96 17.22
N ILE A 269 10.67 -15.30 17.89
CA ILE A 269 9.79 -14.29 17.30
C ILE A 269 10.20 -12.92 17.82
N SER A 270 10.58 -12.04 16.90
CA SER A 270 10.85 -10.64 17.17
C SER A 270 9.56 -9.84 17.07
N VAL A 271 9.37 -8.84 17.93
CA VAL A 271 8.22 -7.95 17.89
C VAL A 271 8.68 -6.50 17.80
N ILE A 272 8.04 -5.70 16.97
CA ILE A 272 8.15 -4.24 16.99
C ILE A 272 7.04 -3.74 17.90
N LYS A 273 7.43 -3.00 18.96
CA LYS A 273 6.46 -2.32 19.82
C LYS A 273 5.87 -1.12 19.08
N GLY A 274 4.55 -1.01 19.10
CA GLY A 274 3.86 0.20 18.69
C GLY A 274 4.01 1.25 19.78
N MET A 275 4.36 2.49 19.41
CA MET A 275 4.28 3.60 20.35
C MET A 275 2.83 3.77 20.81
N LEU A 276 2.60 3.74 22.12
CA LEU A 276 1.34 4.17 22.72
C LEU A 276 1.18 5.65 22.38
N GLN A 277 0.19 5.99 21.56
CA GLN A 277 -0.22 7.39 21.42
C GLN A 277 -0.87 7.79 22.74
N GLY A 278 -0.21 8.71 23.45
CA GLY A 278 -0.84 9.50 24.51
C GLY A 278 -1.71 10.59 23.92
#